data_AF-A0A3M1NE23-F1
#
_entry.id   AF-A0A3M1NE23-F1
#
_cell.length_a   1.000
_cell.length_b   1.000
_cell.length_c   1.000
_cell.angle_alpha   90.00
_cell.angle_beta   90.00
_cell.angle_gamma   90.00
#
_symmetry.space_group_name_H-M   'P 1'
#
loop_
_entity.id
_entity.type
_entity.pdbx_description
1 polymer ?
#
loop_
_entity_poly.entity_id
_entity_poly.type
_entity_poly.pdbx_seq_one_letter_code
_entity_poly.pdbx_strand_id
1 'polypeptide(L)'
;MGRASLVMALAVLGAGCSSEKNSALARSWHTFVSYFNGYYHAEQRFRLAQQAIEAASPDPAEGFALVYPRLDPNLCRSQYSRLEEATKKCEVIIFRHKNGKYIDDSRTLIGQCWVLRNNLPNAEMNFSYVLNAFPNTPLRAKIYWWQAYAALQEDNPYRAETQLTQALGLEAKQLKRYKPHIDALLAQTLVVKGQPAEAIRFLERSVKRLDTRLRRARGYYLLGQLYLHQNQPALA
;
A
#
# COMPACT_ATOMS: atom_id res chain seq x y z
N MET A 1 -39.64 -59.98 27.94
CA MET A 1 -39.17 -59.39 26.66
C MET A 1 -38.84 -57.91 26.91
N GLY A 2 -37.60 -57.56 27.28
CA GLY A 2 -37.34 -56.17 27.67
C GLY A 2 -35.91 -55.77 28.07
N ARG A 3 -34.88 -56.60 27.81
CA ARG A 3 -33.48 -56.21 28.10
C ARG A 3 -32.54 -56.33 26.90
N ALA A 4 -32.95 -56.99 25.81
CA ALA A 4 -32.17 -57.09 24.58
C ALA A 4 -32.28 -55.84 23.69
N SER A 5 -33.38 -55.09 23.78
CA SER A 5 -33.59 -53.90 22.94
C SER A 5 -32.85 -52.65 23.43
N LEU A 6 -32.37 -52.62 24.68
CA LEU A 6 -31.63 -51.47 25.22
C LEU A 6 -30.12 -51.54 24.94
N VAL A 7 -29.57 -52.74 24.70
CA VAL A 7 -28.16 -52.92 24.31
C VAL A 7 -27.95 -52.57 22.83
N MET A 8 -28.99 -52.66 22.00
CA MET A 8 -28.93 -52.31 20.58
C MET A 8 -29.18 -50.81 20.30
N ALA A 9 -29.54 -50.03 21.33
CA ALA A 9 -29.69 -48.57 21.22
C ALA A 9 -28.44 -47.80 21.65
N LEU A 10 -27.49 -48.43 22.35
CA LEU A 10 -26.22 -47.82 22.78
C LEU A 10 -25.01 -48.20 21.90
N ALA A 11 -25.16 -49.17 20.99
CA ALA A 11 -24.09 -49.56 20.06
C ALA A 11 -24.00 -48.66 18.80
N VAL A 12 -24.92 -47.71 18.61
CA VAL A 12 -24.92 -46.81 17.42
C VAL A 12 -24.15 -45.50 17.68
N LEU A 13 -23.69 -45.24 18.90
CA LEU A 13 -22.87 -44.05 19.22
C LEU A 13 -21.36 -44.26 18.97
N GLY A 14 -20.98 -45.40 18.38
CA GLY A 14 -19.59 -45.76 18.09
C GLY A 14 -19.06 -45.39 16.70
N ALA A 15 -19.84 -44.72 15.85
CA ALA A 15 -19.33 -44.19 14.57
C ALA A 15 -18.61 -42.85 14.76
N GLY A 16 -17.62 -42.84 15.66
CA GLY A 16 -16.60 -41.81 15.69
C GLY A 16 -15.61 -41.99 14.53
N CYS A 17 -15.33 -40.90 13.82
CA CYS A 17 -14.25 -40.71 12.86
C CYS A 17 -14.21 -41.63 11.63
N SER A 18 -14.66 -41.10 10.48
CA SER A 18 -13.74 -40.85 9.38
C SER A 18 -14.46 -40.14 8.24
N SER A 19 -14.24 -38.84 8.14
CA SER A 19 -14.08 -38.19 6.85
C SER A 19 -13.45 -36.84 7.16
N GLU A 20 -12.12 -36.75 7.00
CA GLU A 20 -11.57 -35.54 6.41
C GLU A 20 -12.45 -35.26 5.19
N LYS A 21 -13.31 -34.23 5.28
CA LYS A 21 -14.16 -33.84 4.17
C LYS A 21 -13.25 -33.24 3.10
N ASN A 22 -12.60 -34.12 2.34
CA ASN A 22 -11.78 -33.88 1.16
C ASN A 22 -12.66 -33.47 -0.03
N SER A 23 -13.64 -32.59 0.22
CA SER A 23 -14.46 -31.99 -0.80
C SER A 23 -13.62 -30.95 -1.53
N ALA A 24 -13.60 -30.99 -2.86
CA ALA A 24 -12.95 -29.96 -3.68
C ALA A 24 -13.44 -28.54 -3.31
N LEU A 25 -14.70 -28.41 -2.89
CA LEU A 25 -15.28 -27.17 -2.36
C LEU A 25 -14.69 -26.79 -1.00
N ALA A 26 -14.53 -27.73 -0.07
CA ALA A 26 -13.91 -27.46 1.22
C ALA A 26 -12.43 -27.08 1.06
N ARG A 27 -11.68 -27.77 0.18
CA ARG A 27 -10.29 -27.40 -0.16
C ARG A 27 -10.20 -26.04 -0.84
N SER A 28 -11.10 -25.73 -1.78
CA SER A 28 -11.18 -24.42 -2.43
C SER A 28 -11.52 -23.30 -1.43
N TRP A 29 -12.46 -23.54 -0.51
CA TRP A 29 -12.82 -22.61 0.56
C TRP A 29 -11.68 -22.38 1.56
N HIS A 30 -11.04 -23.44 2.06
CA HIS A 30 -9.89 -23.34 2.94
C HIS A 30 -8.68 -22.68 2.26
N THR A 31 -8.48 -22.94 0.97
CA THR A 31 -7.46 -22.25 0.16
C THR A 31 -7.79 -20.76 0.03
N PHE A 32 -9.03 -20.41 -0.27
CA PHE A 32 -9.47 -19.02 -0.37
C PHE A 32 -9.33 -18.25 0.95
N VAL A 33 -9.76 -18.84 2.06
CA VAL A 33 -9.70 -18.23 3.40
C VAL A 33 -8.26 -18.06 3.87
N SER A 34 -7.43 -19.11 3.78
CA SER A 34 -6.02 -19.03 4.17
C SER A 34 -5.23 -18.02 3.32
N TYR A 35 -5.59 -17.91 2.04
CA TYR A 35 -5.00 -16.99 1.08
C TYR A 35 -5.37 -15.53 1.33
N PHE A 36 -6.67 -15.24 1.51
CA PHE A 36 -7.14 -13.91 1.87
C PHE A 36 -6.55 -13.46 3.21
N ASN A 37 -6.52 -14.37 4.20
CA ASN A 37 -5.89 -14.10 5.48
C ASN A 37 -4.39 -13.83 5.32
N GLY A 38 -3.70 -14.58 4.46
CA GLY A 38 -2.28 -14.38 4.16
C GLY A 38 -1.95 -12.98 3.65
N TYR A 39 -2.66 -12.52 2.61
CA TYR A 39 -2.44 -11.19 2.04
C TYR A 39 -2.86 -10.10 3.01
N TYR A 40 -4.02 -10.26 3.64
CA TYR A 40 -4.52 -9.30 4.63
C TYR A 40 -3.51 -9.09 5.76
N HIS A 41 -2.96 -10.17 6.33
CA HIS A 41 -1.93 -10.07 7.37
C HIS A 41 -0.63 -9.42 6.87
N ALA A 42 -0.23 -9.68 5.63
CA ALA A 42 0.91 -8.98 5.02
C ALA A 42 0.64 -7.48 4.92
N GLU A 43 -0.54 -7.10 4.42
CA GLU A 43 -0.93 -5.69 4.28
C GLU A 43 -1.02 -4.99 5.64
N GLN A 44 -1.56 -5.64 6.68
CA GLN A 44 -1.59 -5.06 8.03
C GLN A 44 -0.18 -4.81 8.57
N ARG A 45 0.76 -5.76 8.41
CA ARG A 45 2.15 -5.58 8.85
C ARG A 45 2.83 -4.42 8.12
N PHE A 46 2.65 -4.33 6.80
CA PHE A 46 3.14 -3.21 6.01
C PHE A 46 2.55 -1.88 6.48
N ARG A 47 1.23 -1.79 6.69
CA ARG A 47 0.57 -0.56 7.14
C ARG A 47 1.06 -0.09 8.50
N LEU A 48 1.26 -1.01 9.45
CA LEU A 48 1.82 -0.69 10.77
C LEU A 48 3.24 -0.15 10.66
N ALA A 49 4.08 -0.77 9.82
CA ALA A 49 5.43 -0.26 9.56
C ALA A 49 5.40 1.14 8.93
N GLN A 50 4.57 1.34 7.90
CA GLN A 50 4.40 2.63 7.23
C GLN A 50 3.92 3.72 8.21
N GLN A 51 2.93 3.42 9.04
CA GLN A 51 2.41 4.37 10.03
C GLN A 51 3.46 4.72 11.08
N ALA A 52 4.24 3.74 11.57
CA ALA A 52 5.32 3.98 12.52
C ALA A 52 6.41 4.87 11.93
N ILE A 53 6.79 4.65 10.66
CA ILE A 53 7.73 5.51 9.94
C ILE A 53 7.14 6.91 9.78
N GLU A 54 5.94 7.04 9.21
CA GLU A 54 5.34 8.35 8.95
C GLU A 54 5.14 9.21 10.21
N ALA A 55 4.79 8.57 11.33
CA ALA A 55 4.57 9.25 12.61
C ALA A 55 5.87 9.72 13.28
N ALA A 56 6.96 8.97 13.09
CA ALA A 56 8.27 9.30 13.67
C ALA A 56 9.15 10.12 12.73
N SER A 57 8.80 10.24 11.44
CA SER A 57 9.50 11.11 10.50
C SER A 57 9.34 12.58 10.92
N PRO A 58 10.44 13.30 11.18
CA PRO A 58 10.38 14.73 11.50
C PRO A 58 9.97 15.54 10.27
N ASP A 59 9.32 16.67 10.51
CA ASP A 59 9.12 17.66 9.45
C ASP A 59 10.42 18.45 9.22
N PRO A 60 10.69 18.94 7.99
CA PRO A 60 11.88 19.75 7.71
C PRO A 60 11.93 21.00 8.60
N ALA A 61 13.12 21.32 9.14
CA ALA A 61 13.32 22.54 9.93
C ALA A 61 13.30 23.81 9.07
N GLU A 62 13.71 23.69 7.80
CA GLU A 62 13.73 24.76 6.82
C GLU A 62 12.98 24.36 5.54
N GLY A 63 12.47 25.37 4.84
CA GLY A 63 11.75 25.18 3.59
C GLY A 63 10.31 24.68 3.76
N PHE A 64 9.80 24.04 2.71
CA PHE A 64 8.44 23.56 2.65
C PHE A 64 8.30 22.18 3.29
N ALA A 65 7.22 21.99 4.06
CA ALA A 65 6.88 20.70 4.63
C ALA A 65 6.54 19.67 3.55
N LEU A 66 6.72 18.40 3.88
CA LEU A 66 6.44 17.30 2.98
C LEU A 66 5.18 16.56 3.46
N VAL A 67 4.20 16.38 2.58
CA VAL A 67 3.03 15.53 2.86
C VAL A 67 3.47 14.09 3.09
N TYR A 68 4.44 13.65 2.28
CA TYR A 68 5.10 12.35 2.38
C TYR A 68 6.59 12.58 2.67
N PRO A 69 7.04 12.33 3.90
CA PRO A 69 8.42 12.58 4.31
C PRO A 69 9.44 11.78 3.49
N ARG A 70 10.69 12.24 3.48
CA ARG A 70 11.82 11.41 3.06
C ARG A 70 12.03 10.28 4.06
N LEU A 71 12.53 9.14 3.57
CA LEU A 71 12.79 7.97 4.38
C LEU A 71 14.11 8.13 5.13
N ASP A 72 14.04 8.19 6.46
CA ASP A 72 15.22 8.06 7.32
C ASP A 72 15.63 6.57 7.40
N PRO A 73 16.87 6.21 7.02
CA PRO A 73 17.33 4.82 7.04
C PRO A 73 17.30 4.15 8.42
N ASN A 74 17.58 4.89 9.50
CA ASN A 74 17.58 4.36 10.86
C ASN A 74 16.15 4.07 11.33
N LEU A 75 15.24 5.02 11.07
CA LEU A 75 13.83 4.84 11.38
C LEU A 75 13.23 3.67 10.61
N CYS A 76 13.53 3.57 9.31
CA CYS A 76 13.09 2.46 8.47
C CYS A 76 13.63 1.12 8.96
N ARG A 77 14.92 1.06 9.33
CA ARG A 77 15.57 -0.17 9.85
C ARG A 77 14.86 -0.74 11.07
N SER A 78 14.33 0.11 11.95
CA SER A 78 13.53 -0.33 13.11
C SER A 78 12.27 -1.14 12.72
N GLN A 79 11.79 -0.98 11.49
CA GLN A 79 10.61 -1.65 10.96
C GLN A 79 10.92 -2.83 10.03
N TYR A 80 12.19 -3.14 9.75
CA TYR A 80 12.56 -4.16 8.76
C TYR A 80 11.97 -5.54 9.06
N SER A 81 11.96 -5.95 10.33
CA SER A 81 11.34 -7.23 10.73
C SER A 81 9.87 -7.33 10.27
N ARG A 82 9.06 -6.27 10.47
CA ARG A 82 7.66 -6.24 10.02
C ARG A 82 7.53 -6.26 8.50
N LEU A 83 8.43 -5.56 7.79
CA LEU A 83 8.43 -5.50 6.34
C LEU A 83 8.83 -6.85 5.72
N GLU A 84 9.87 -7.50 6.26
CA GLU A 84 10.31 -8.84 5.83
C GLU A 84 9.25 -9.90 6.07
N GLU A 85 8.56 -9.81 7.20
CA GLU A 85 7.41 -10.63 7.51
C GLU A 85 6.24 -10.46 6.51
N ALA A 86 5.99 -9.23 6.06
CA ALA A 86 5.01 -8.96 5.01
C ALA A 86 5.46 -9.54 3.66
N THR A 87 6.73 -9.32 3.28
CA THR A 87 7.34 -9.89 2.08
C THR A 87 7.22 -11.40 2.03
N LYS A 88 7.61 -12.10 3.10
CA LYS A 88 7.55 -13.58 3.18
C LYS A 88 6.14 -14.12 2.97
N LYS A 89 5.12 -13.46 3.53
CA LYS A 89 3.71 -13.85 3.33
C LYS A 89 3.28 -13.70 1.86
N CYS A 90 3.66 -12.60 1.23
CA CYS A 90 3.41 -12.36 -0.20
C CYS A 90 4.16 -13.35 -1.10
N GLU A 91 5.40 -13.71 -0.77
CA GLU A 91 6.17 -14.71 -1.51
C GLU A 91 5.52 -16.11 -1.43
N VAL A 92 5.04 -16.51 -0.25
CA VAL A 92 4.28 -17.76 -0.08
C VAL A 92 3.04 -17.77 -0.96
N ILE A 93 2.32 -16.65 -1.05
CA ILE A 93 1.15 -16.50 -1.93
C ILE A 93 1.56 -16.69 -3.40
N ILE A 94 2.59 -15.99 -3.85
CA ILE A 94 3.06 -16.05 -5.24
C ILE A 94 3.52 -17.46 -5.59
N PHE A 95 4.25 -18.12 -4.67
CA PHE A 95 4.77 -19.47 -4.89
C PHE A 95 3.66 -20.53 -4.96
N ARG A 96 2.69 -20.48 -4.03
CA ARG A 96 1.61 -21.47 -3.95
C ARG A 96 0.50 -21.25 -4.97
N HIS A 97 0.33 -20.03 -5.47
CA HIS A 97 -0.77 -19.65 -6.35
C HIS A 97 -0.25 -18.90 -7.58
N LYS A 98 0.54 -19.58 -8.41
CA LYS A 98 1.19 -19.01 -9.61
C LYS A 98 0.24 -18.38 -10.64
N ASN A 99 -1.05 -18.71 -10.60
CA ASN A 99 -2.12 -18.09 -11.41
C ASN A 99 -3.24 -17.48 -10.54
N GLY A 100 -2.93 -17.17 -9.27
CA GLY A 100 -3.88 -16.65 -8.30
C GLY A 100 -4.21 -15.17 -8.50
N LYS A 101 -5.38 -14.77 -8.01
CA LYS A 101 -5.94 -13.42 -8.19
C LYS A 101 -5.11 -12.28 -7.55
N TYR A 102 -4.22 -12.56 -6.61
CA TYR A 102 -3.50 -11.57 -5.79
C TYR A 102 -1.99 -11.58 -6.05
N ILE A 103 -1.55 -12.07 -7.21
CA ILE A 103 -0.14 -12.00 -7.59
C ILE A 103 0.27 -10.54 -7.78
N ASP A 104 -0.53 -9.75 -8.48
CA ASP A 104 -0.32 -8.32 -8.67
C ASP A 104 -0.38 -7.55 -7.35
N ASP A 105 -1.37 -7.84 -6.50
CA ASP A 105 -1.46 -7.35 -5.13
C ASP A 105 -0.20 -7.64 -4.29
N SER A 106 0.23 -8.90 -4.28
CA SER A 106 1.38 -9.36 -3.49
C SER A 106 2.69 -8.80 -4.00
N ARG A 107 2.90 -8.77 -5.32
CA ARG A 107 4.07 -8.14 -5.94
C ARG A 107 4.10 -6.63 -5.69
N THR A 108 2.96 -5.97 -5.79
CA THR A 108 2.84 -4.54 -5.46
C THR A 108 3.24 -4.31 -4.01
N LEU A 109 2.72 -5.09 -3.05
CA LEU A 109 3.04 -4.95 -1.63
C LEU A 109 4.53 -5.22 -1.33
N ILE A 110 5.13 -6.22 -1.99
CA ILE A 110 6.58 -6.47 -1.91
C ILE A 110 7.36 -5.26 -2.41
N GLY A 111 6.95 -4.65 -3.54
CA GLY A 111 7.57 -3.43 -4.05
C GLY A 111 7.51 -2.28 -3.04
N GLN A 112 6.36 -2.06 -2.39
CA GLN A 112 6.23 -1.06 -1.32
C GLN A 112 7.16 -1.34 -0.13
N CYS A 113 7.28 -2.62 0.28
CA CYS A 113 8.21 -3.02 1.34
C CYS A 113 9.67 -2.72 0.96
N TRP A 114 10.05 -2.93 -0.31
CA TRP A 114 11.38 -2.59 -0.80
C TRP A 114 11.65 -1.09 -0.82
N VAL A 115 10.66 -0.26 -1.16
CA VAL A 115 10.78 1.21 -1.02
C VAL A 115 11.10 1.60 0.42
N LEU A 116 10.33 1.09 1.40
CA LEU A 116 10.58 1.36 2.82
C LEU A 116 11.88 0.75 3.36
N ARG A 117 12.50 -0.18 2.63
CA ARG A 117 13.84 -0.73 2.94
C ARG A 117 14.95 -0.02 2.16
N ASN A 118 14.62 1.07 1.47
CA ASN A 118 15.50 1.85 0.60
C ASN A 118 16.20 1.01 -0.49
N ASN A 119 15.59 -0.11 -0.92
CA ASN A 119 16.08 -0.91 -2.04
C ASN A 119 15.21 -0.63 -3.26
N LEU A 120 15.44 0.53 -3.86
CA LEU A 120 14.62 1.08 -4.94
C LEU A 120 14.71 0.25 -6.25
N PRO A 121 15.87 -0.35 -6.62
CA PRO A 121 15.92 -1.27 -7.77
C PRO A 121 14.99 -2.48 -7.62
N ASN A 122 14.94 -3.12 -6.44
CA ASN A 122 14.03 -4.24 -6.20
C ASN A 122 12.56 -3.80 -6.14
N ALA A 123 12.29 -2.60 -5.65
CA ALA A 123 10.95 -2.02 -5.71
C ALA A 123 10.48 -1.86 -7.16
N GLU A 124 11.31 -1.22 -7.99
CA GLU A 124 11.04 -0.96 -9.40
C GLU A 124 10.83 -2.27 -10.19
N MET A 125 11.65 -3.29 -9.93
CA MET A 125 11.49 -4.62 -10.54
C MET A 125 10.10 -5.21 -10.28
N ASN A 126 9.61 -5.14 -9.03
CA ASN A 126 8.29 -5.66 -8.69
C ASN A 126 7.16 -4.83 -9.31
N PHE A 127 7.28 -3.50 -9.31
CA PHE A 127 6.31 -2.61 -9.94
C PHE A 127 6.21 -2.80 -11.45
N SER A 128 7.36 -2.82 -12.14
CA SER A 128 7.45 -3.06 -13.58
C SER A 128 6.89 -4.43 -13.97
N TYR A 129 7.20 -5.47 -13.18
CA TYR A 129 6.60 -6.79 -13.39
C TYR A 129 5.07 -6.72 -13.37
N VAL A 130 4.47 -6.03 -12.38
CA VAL A 130 3.01 -5.92 -12.29
C VAL A 130 2.42 -5.14 -13.47
N LEU A 131 3.01 -3.99 -13.83
CA LEU A 131 2.53 -3.17 -14.93
C LEU A 131 2.58 -3.90 -16.28
N ASN A 132 3.58 -4.77 -16.48
CA ASN A 132 3.78 -5.54 -17.71
C ASN A 132 2.93 -6.81 -17.76
N ALA A 133 2.93 -7.62 -16.68
CA ALA A 133 2.24 -8.90 -16.65
C ALA A 133 0.74 -8.78 -16.38
N PHE A 134 0.29 -7.67 -15.77
CA PHE A 134 -1.11 -7.43 -15.42
C PHE A 134 -1.58 -6.06 -15.94
N PRO A 135 -1.67 -5.85 -17.26
CA PRO A 135 -1.95 -4.54 -17.86
C PRO A 135 -3.27 -3.92 -17.39
N ASN A 136 -4.26 -4.77 -17.05
CA ASN A 136 -5.59 -4.36 -16.58
C ASN A 136 -5.72 -4.28 -15.05
N THR A 137 -4.63 -4.41 -14.29
CA THR A 137 -4.68 -4.35 -12.83
C THR A 137 -5.29 -3.03 -12.34
N PRO A 138 -6.18 -3.05 -11.33
CA PRO A 138 -6.68 -1.83 -10.72
C PRO A 138 -5.61 -1.10 -9.89
N LEU A 139 -4.42 -1.67 -9.73
CA LEU A 139 -3.35 -1.15 -8.88
C LEU A 139 -2.43 -0.15 -9.59
N ARG A 140 -2.61 0.13 -10.89
CA ARG A 140 -1.74 1.01 -11.68
C ARG A 140 -1.52 2.37 -11.02
N ALA A 141 -2.59 3.04 -10.58
CA ALA A 141 -2.50 4.34 -9.92
C ALA A 141 -1.67 4.28 -8.61
N LYS A 142 -1.82 3.18 -7.84
CA LYS A 142 -1.02 2.93 -6.63
C LYS A 142 0.45 2.72 -6.99
N ILE A 143 0.72 1.90 -8.00
CA ILE A 143 2.09 1.58 -8.43
C ILE A 143 2.83 2.84 -8.88
N TYR A 144 2.22 3.64 -9.78
CA TYR A 144 2.84 4.88 -10.26
C TYR A 144 3.13 5.87 -9.14
N TRP A 145 2.24 5.98 -8.14
CA TRP A 145 2.51 6.80 -6.98
C TRP A 145 3.70 6.30 -6.16
N TRP A 146 3.84 4.98 -5.98
CA TRP A 146 4.99 4.42 -5.26
C TRP A 146 6.29 4.55 -6.04
N GLN A 147 6.26 4.42 -7.36
CA GLN A 147 7.42 4.72 -8.22
C GLN A 147 7.80 6.19 -8.15
N ALA A 148 6.82 7.11 -8.08
CA ALA A 148 7.09 8.52 -7.89
C ALA A 148 7.70 8.82 -6.51
N TYR A 149 7.15 8.21 -5.46
CA TYR A 149 7.67 8.36 -4.10
C TYR A 149 9.10 7.81 -3.96
N ALA A 150 9.40 6.68 -4.62
CA ALA A 150 10.75 6.13 -4.73
C ALA A 150 11.69 7.07 -5.51
N ALA A 151 11.26 7.61 -6.64
CA ALA A 151 12.04 8.57 -7.41
C ALA A 151 12.37 9.85 -6.63
N LEU A 152 11.46 10.31 -5.76
CA LEU A 152 11.79 11.39 -4.84
C LEU A 152 12.90 10.99 -3.86
N GLN A 153 12.95 9.75 -3.36
CA GLN A 153 14.07 9.32 -2.49
C GLN A 153 15.43 9.34 -3.21
N GLU A 154 15.43 9.24 -4.54
CA GLU A 154 16.62 9.35 -5.39
C GLU A 154 16.93 10.80 -5.81
N ASP A 155 16.25 11.79 -5.21
CA ASP A 155 16.32 13.20 -5.61
C ASP A 155 16.04 13.43 -7.10
N ASN A 156 15.15 12.61 -7.67
CA ASN A 156 14.74 12.69 -9.07
C ASN A 156 13.27 13.16 -9.19
N PRO A 157 12.99 14.46 -9.00
CA PRO A 157 11.63 14.98 -9.05
C PRO A 157 11.03 14.95 -10.46
N TYR A 158 11.84 14.98 -11.52
CA TYR A 158 11.36 14.86 -12.91
C TYR A 158 10.80 13.47 -13.21
N ARG A 159 11.49 12.42 -12.74
CA ARG A 159 10.96 11.05 -12.80
C ARG A 159 9.69 10.92 -11.96
N ALA A 160 9.65 11.53 -10.77
CA ALA A 160 8.45 11.51 -9.94
C ALA A 160 7.24 12.16 -10.63
N GLU A 161 7.42 13.35 -11.22
CA GLU A 161 6.37 14.03 -11.99
C GLU A 161 5.90 13.21 -13.20
N THR A 162 6.82 12.55 -13.90
CA THR A 162 6.51 11.68 -15.04
C THR A 162 5.59 10.54 -14.61
N GLN A 163 5.91 9.84 -13.51
CA GLN A 163 5.08 8.75 -13.00
C GLN A 163 3.71 9.26 -12.51
N LEU A 164 3.66 10.43 -11.86
CA LEU A 164 2.40 11.01 -11.39
C LEU A 164 1.51 11.47 -12.55
N THR A 165 2.10 12.03 -13.61
CA THR A 165 1.39 12.40 -14.83
C THR A 165 0.86 11.17 -15.56
N GLN A 166 1.67 10.11 -15.65
CA GLN A 166 1.25 8.81 -16.17
C GLN A 166 0.05 8.25 -15.37
N ALA A 167 0.05 8.41 -14.05
CA ALA A 167 -1.08 8.03 -13.20
C ALA A 167 -2.33 8.88 -13.48
N LEU A 168 -2.18 10.20 -13.62
CA LEU A 168 -3.29 11.12 -13.93
C LEU A 168 -3.90 10.89 -15.32
N GLY A 169 -3.15 10.30 -16.25
CA GLY A 169 -3.66 9.87 -17.56
C GLY A 169 -4.54 8.62 -17.53
N LEU A 170 -4.66 7.92 -16.39
CA LEU A 170 -5.56 6.78 -16.23
C LEU A 170 -7.03 7.21 -16.18
N GLU A 171 -7.94 6.28 -16.51
CA GLU A 171 -9.37 6.52 -16.41
C GLU A 171 -9.78 6.84 -14.96
N ALA A 172 -10.81 7.68 -14.77
CA ALA A 172 -11.27 8.07 -13.44
C ALA A 172 -11.59 6.87 -12.52
N LYS A 173 -12.16 5.80 -13.09
CA LYS A 173 -12.46 4.55 -12.36
C LYS A 173 -11.22 3.77 -11.92
N GLN A 174 -10.05 4.02 -12.50
CA GLN A 174 -8.77 3.41 -12.13
C GLN A 174 -8.04 4.23 -11.07
N LEU A 175 -8.22 5.57 -11.08
CA LEU A 175 -7.66 6.45 -10.06
C LEU A 175 -8.25 6.21 -8.67
N LYS A 176 -9.55 5.88 -8.57
CA LYS A 176 -10.28 5.54 -7.33
C LYS A 176 -9.85 6.40 -6.13
N ARG A 177 -9.54 5.74 -5.00
CA ARG A 177 -9.06 6.34 -3.75
C ARG A 177 -7.66 6.93 -3.84
N TYR A 178 -6.92 6.69 -4.93
CA TYR A 178 -5.53 7.09 -5.08
C TYR A 178 -5.37 8.50 -5.65
N LYS A 179 -6.40 9.07 -6.29
CA LYS A 179 -6.34 10.42 -6.86
C LYS A 179 -5.86 11.51 -5.89
N PRO A 180 -6.38 11.61 -4.64
CA PRO A 180 -5.90 12.61 -3.68
C PRO A 180 -4.41 12.43 -3.35
N HIS A 181 -3.95 11.18 -3.27
CA HIS A 181 -2.55 10.88 -2.98
C HIS A 181 -1.62 11.28 -4.13
N ILE A 182 -2.04 11.04 -5.37
CA ILE A 182 -1.33 11.47 -6.59
C ILE A 182 -1.25 12.99 -6.66
N ASP A 183 -2.38 13.67 -6.47
CA ASP A 183 -2.42 15.14 -6.49
C ASP A 183 -1.52 15.74 -5.39
N ALA A 184 -1.57 15.21 -4.16
CA ALA A 184 -0.74 15.71 -3.06
C ALA A 184 0.76 15.45 -3.27
N LEU A 185 1.13 14.26 -3.77
CA LEU A 185 2.54 13.97 -4.07
C LEU A 185 3.04 14.79 -5.27
N LEU A 186 2.19 15.07 -6.26
CA LEU A 186 2.53 15.94 -7.39
C LEU A 186 2.78 17.38 -6.93
N ALA A 187 1.93 17.90 -6.04
CA ALA A 187 2.16 19.20 -5.45
C ALA A 187 3.51 19.26 -4.72
N GLN A 188 3.81 18.27 -3.89
CA GLN A 188 5.10 18.16 -3.21
C GLN A 188 6.26 18.09 -4.22
N THR A 189 6.13 17.31 -5.29
CA THR A 189 7.14 17.22 -6.37
C THR A 189 7.36 18.59 -7.04
N LEU A 190 6.30 19.33 -7.36
CA LEU A 190 6.40 20.67 -7.95
C LEU A 190 7.12 21.65 -7.02
N VAL A 191 6.86 21.57 -5.72
CA VAL A 191 7.59 22.36 -4.71
C VAL A 191 9.08 22.01 -4.73
N VAL A 192 9.43 20.72 -4.75
CA VAL A 192 10.84 20.27 -4.85
C VAL A 192 11.50 20.74 -6.16
N LYS A 193 10.75 20.87 -7.26
CA LYS A 193 11.23 21.43 -8.54
C LYS A 193 11.39 22.95 -8.55
N GLY A 194 11.05 23.66 -7.47
CA GLY A 194 11.05 25.12 -7.45
C GLY A 194 9.86 25.74 -8.18
N GLN A 195 8.76 25.00 -8.33
CA GLN A 195 7.50 25.44 -8.96
C GLN A 195 6.34 25.52 -7.95
N PRO A 196 6.48 26.24 -6.82
CA PRO A 196 5.49 26.25 -5.74
C PRO A 196 4.14 26.85 -6.16
N ALA A 197 4.12 27.74 -7.16
CA ALA A 197 2.90 28.37 -7.65
C ALA A 197 1.91 27.35 -8.24
N GLU A 198 2.43 26.34 -8.94
CA GLU A 198 1.61 25.30 -9.56
C GLU A 198 1.09 24.29 -8.54
N ALA A 199 1.77 24.13 -7.40
CA ALA A 199 1.45 23.14 -6.39
C ALA A 199 0.11 23.39 -5.68
N ILE A 200 -0.28 24.66 -5.49
CA ILE A 200 -1.48 25.06 -4.72
C ILE A 200 -2.74 24.37 -5.22
N ARG A 201 -3.03 24.45 -6.54
CA ARG A 201 -4.25 23.86 -7.12
C ARG A 201 -4.38 22.35 -6.86
N PHE A 202 -3.24 21.66 -6.77
CA PHE A 202 -3.22 20.22 -6.55
C PHE A 202 -3.43 19.90 -5.07
N LEU A 203 -2.91 20.70 -4.14
CA LEU A 203 -3.17 20.56 -2.71
C LEU A 203 -4.60 20.91 -2.34
N GLU A 204 -5.14 22.04 -2.81
CA GLU A 204 -6.52 22.48 -2.53
C GLU A 204 -7.54 21.37 -2.82
N ARG A 205 -7.40 20.70 -3.97
CA ARG A 205 -8.34 19.64 -4.39
C ARG A 205 -8.08 18.28 -3.72
N SER A 206 -6.95 18.08 -3.07
CA SER A 206 -6.54 16.77 -2.55
C SER A 206 -6.51 16.68 -1.03
N VAL A 207 -6.06 17.73 -0.35
CA VAL A 207 -5.72 17.70 1.08
C VAL A 207 -6.85 17.16 1.93
N LYS A 208 -8.09 17.63 1.74
CA LYS A 208 -9.26 17.19 2.54
C LYS A 208 -9.61 15.71 2.39
N ARG A 209 -9.11 15.05 1.33
CA ARG A 209 -9.41 13.65 0.97
C ARG A 209 -8.26 12.68 1.25
N LEU A 210 -7.18 13.13 1.89
CA LEU A 210 -6.09 12.25 2.33
C LEU A 210 -6.60 11.33 3.47
N ASP A 211 -6.16 10.08 3.44
CA ASP A 211 -6.65 8.97 4.27
C ASP A 211 -6.32 9.07 5.76
N THR A 212 -5.18 9.69 6.13
CA THR A 212 -4.77 9.85 7.54
C THR A 212 -4.89 11.30 8.00
N ARG A 213 -5.15 11.49 9.31
CA ARG A 213 -5.14 12.83 9.92
C ARG A 213 -3.78 13.50 9.79
N LEU A 214 -2.70 12.73 9.91
CA LEU A 214 -1.32 13.23 9.78
C LEU A 214 -1.03 13.77 8.38
N ARG A 215 -1.37 13.02 7.32
CA ARG A 215 -1.18 13.48 5.93
C ARG A 215 -2.04 14.70 5.62
N ARG A 216 -3.26 14.77 6.15
CA ARG A 216 -4.11 15.97 6.05
C ARG A 216 -3.48 17.17 6.72
N ALA A 217 -3.00 17.02 7.96
CA ALA A 217 -2.33 18.08 8.70
C ALA A 217 -1.10 18.61 7.94
N ARG A 218 -0.22 17.71 7.48
CA ARG A 218 0.95 18.07 6.66
C ARG A 218 0.57 18.76 5.35
N GLY A 219 -0.48 18.28 4.68
CA GLY A 219 -0.98 18.89 3.45
C GLY A 219 -1.55 20.30 3.66
N TYR A 220 -2.27 20.54 4.76
CA TYR A 220 -2.77 21.88 5.08
C TYR A 220 -1.63 22.82 5.48
N TYR A 221 -0.68 22.32 6.25
CA TYR A 221 0.50 23.10 6.63
C TYR A 221 1.32 23.51 5.40
N LEU A 222 1.60 22.57 4.49
CA LEU A 222 2.25 22.87 3.21
C LEU A 222 1.44 23.89 2.39
N LEU A 223 0.11 23.72 2.31
CA LEU A 223 -0.74 24.66 1.58
C LEU A 223 -0.66 26.09 2.16
N GLY A 224 -0.68 26.24 3.49
CA GLY A 224 -0.49 27.53 4.16
C GLY A 224 0.88 28.15 3.86
N GLN A 225 1.95 27.36 3.92
CA GLN A 225 3.29 27.82 3.53
C GLN A 225 3.34 28.34 2.08
N LEU A 226 2.64 27.67 1.16
CA LEU A 226 2.59 28.07 -0.25
C LEU A 226 1.82 29.37 -0.47
N TYR A 227 0.74 29.62 0.26
CA TYR A 227 0.02 30.91 0.21
C TYR A 227 0.85 32.05 0.78
N LEU A 228 1.54 31.84 1.90
CA LEU A 228 2.46 32.83 2.46
C LEU A 228 3.57 33.18 1.47
N HIS A 229 4.16 32.17 0.83
CA HIS A 229 5.20 32.37 -0.20
C HIS A 229 4.69 33.16 -1.41
N GLN A 230 3.40 33.10 -1.75
CA GLN A 230 2.80 33.85 -2.85
C GLN A 230 2.24 35.23 -2.46
N ASN A 231 2.53 35.74 -1.26
CA ASN A 231 1.92 36.97 -0.72
C ASN A 231 0.37 36.93 -0.71
N GLN A 232 -0.20 35.75 -0.44
CA GLN A 232 -1.65 35.56 -0.25
C GLN A 232 -1.98 35.22 1.22
N PRO A 233 -1.59 36.05 2.22
CA PRO A 233 -1.67 35.68 3.64
C PRO A 233 -3.11 35.53 4.15
N ALA A 234 -4.11 36.14 3.51
CA ALA A 234 -5.51 35.99 3.91
C ALA A 234 -6.09 34.58 3.62
N LEU A 235 -5.41 33.78 2.79
CA LEU A 235 -5.77 32.40 2.47
C LEU A 235 -4.91 31.37 3.22
N ALA A 236 -3.86 31.82 3.91
CA ALA A 236 -2.94 30.98 4.69
C ALA A 236 -3.51 30.64 6.06
#